data_AF-A0A522W5J1-F1
#
_entry.id   AF-A0A522W5J1-F1
#
_cell.length_a   1.000
_cell.length_b   1.000
_cell.length_c   1.000
_cell.angle_alpha   90.00
_cell.angle_beta   90.00
_cell.angle_gamma   90.00
#
_symmetry.space_group_name_H-M   'P 1'
#
loop_
_entity.id
_entity.type
_entity.pdbx_description
1 polymer ?
#
loop_
_entity_poly.entity_id
_entity_poly.type
_entity_poly.pdbx_seq_one_letter_code
_entity_poly.pdbx_strand_id
1 'polypeptide(L)' 'MTIPFWILLVPYGIIVLIFVIISGFGIYHSWRFGFRTPMVQSVTAAYLSGAAIILLMSIIGILALDWSQIWEIGSQINL' A
#
# COMPACT_ATOMS: atom_id res chain seq x y z
N MET A 1 26.16 6.64 -4.35
CA MET A 1 25.10 7.47 -3.74
C MET A 1 24.07 6.54 -3.13
N THR A 2 23.88 6.59 -1.82
CA THR A 2 22.88 5.80 -1.10
C THR A 2 21.58 6.58 -1.07
N ILE A 3 20.52 6.08 -1.72
CA ILE A 3 19.20 6.71 -1.66
C ILE A 3 18.59 6.36 -0.30
N PRO A 4 18.17 7.34 0.50
CA PRO A 4 17.52 7.06 1.76
C PRO A 4 16.23 6.28 1.60
N PHE A 5 16.08 5.17 2.32
CA PHE A 5 14.98 4.22 2.11
C PHE A 5 13.59 4.85 2.32
N TRP A 6 13.47 5.84 3.21
CA TRP A 6 12.20 6.52 3.50
C TRP A 6 11.65 7.27 2.28
N ILE A 7 12.49 7.70 1.34
CA ILE A 7 12.07 8.31 0.08
C ILE A 7 11.29 7.30 -0.77
N LEU A 8 11.60 6.00 -0.66
CA LEU A 8 10.89 4.94 -1.38
C LEU A 8 9.55 4.57 -0.74
N LEU A 9 9.33 4.90 0.54
CA LEU A 9 8.07 4.60 1.24
C LEU A 9 6.89 5.40 0.67
N VAL A 10 7.13 6.64 0.22
CA VAL A 10 6.09 7.51 -0.35
C VAL A 10 5.51 6.95 -1.66
N PRO A 11 6.32 6.69 -2.72
CA PRO A 11 5.78 6.13 -3.95
C PRO A 11 5.21 4.72 -3.74
N TYR A 12 5.80 3.92 -2.85
CA TYR A 12 5.23 2.63 -2.44
C TYR A 12 3.82 2.78 -1.86
N GLY A 13 3.65 3.67 -0.87
CA GLY A 13 2.36 3.91 -0.21
C GLY A 13 1.29 4.38 -1.19
N ILE A 14 1.65 5.27 -2.13
CA ILE A 14 0.76 5.73 -3.19
C ILE A 14 0.31 4.57 -4.08
N ILE A 15 1.23 3.71 -4.51
CA ILE A 15 0.90 2.55 -5.37
C ILE A 15 -0.05 1.59 -4.66
N VAL A 16 0.24 1.25 -3.40
CA VAL A 16 -0.63 0.35 -2.60
C VAL A 16 -2.01 0.95 -2.42
N LEU A 17 -2.09 2.25 -2.12
CA LEU A 17 -3.37 2.96 -1.95
C LEU A 17 -4.19 2.98 -3.25
N ILE A 18 -3.56 3.30 -4.39
CA ILE A 18 -4.21 3.26 -5.71
C ILE A 18 -4.73 1.85 -6.00
N PHE A 19 -3.95 0.82 -5.71
CA PHE A 19 -4.34 -0.56 -5.95
C PHE A 19 -5.57 -0.96 -5.10
N VAL A 20 -5.62 -0.57 -3.83
CA VAL A 20 -6.78 -0.78 -2.95
C VAL A 20 -8.02 -0.06 -3.52
N ILE A 21 -7.88 1.20 -3.93
CA ILE A 21 -8.97 2.01 -4.48
C ILE A 21 -9.51 1.37 -5.76
N ILE A 22 -8.65 1.02 -6.72
CA ILE A 22 -9.04 0.39 -7.99
C ILE A 22 -9.72 -0.95 -7.75
N SER A 23 -9.18 -1.77 -6.84
CA SER A 23 -9.77 -3.07 -6.49
C SER A 23 -11.15 -2.89 -5.87
N GLY A 24 -11.32 -1.91 -4.98
CA GLY A 24 -12.62 -1.53 -4.40
C GLY A 24 -13.62 -1.07 -5.47
N PHE A 25 -13.19 -0.24 -6.42
CA PHE A 25 -14.01 0.14 -7.57
C PHE A 25 -14.38 -1.06 -8.44
N GLY A 26 -13.48 -2.03 -8.62
CA GLY A 26 -13.75 -3.27 -9.35
C GLY A 26 -14.90 -4.06 -8.70
N ILE A 27 -14.83 -4.26 -7.38
CA ILE A 27 -15.92 -4.92 -6.63
C ILE A 27 -17.22 -4.12 -6.75
N TYR A 28 -17.17 -2.80 -6.56
CA TYR A 28 -18.34 -1.93 -6.69
C TYR A 28 -18.97 -2.01 -8.09
N HIS A 29 -18.17 -1.95 -9.16
CA HIS A 29 -18.65 -2.03 -10.54
C HIS A 29 -19.26 -3.40 -10.83
N SER A 30 -18.58 -4.50 -10.46
CA SER A 30 -19.12 -5.84 -10.59
C SER A 30 -20.43 -5.99 -9.80
N TRP A 31 -20.52 -5.37 -8.63
CA TRP A 31 -21.73 -5.37 -7.83
C TRP A 31 -22.87 -4.62 -8.51
N ARG A 32 -22.60 -3.40 -9.01
CA ARG A 32 -23.61 -2.49 -9.56
C ARG A 32 -24.10 -2.83 -10.96
N PHE A 33 -23.23 -3.34 -11.83
CA PHE A 33 -23.49 -3.51 -13.27
C PHE A 33 -23.71 -4.95 -13.71
N GLY A 34 -23.62 -5.92 -12.81
CA GLY A 34 -24.01 -7.31 -13.11
C GLY A 34 -23.08 -8.07 -14.05
N PHE A 35 -21.92 -7.50 -14.45
CA PHE A 35 -20.86 -8.23 -15.15
C PHE A 35 -20.22 -9.24 -14.20
N ARG A 36 -20.72 -10.48 -14.17
CA ARG A 36 -20.30 -11.46 -13.15
C ARG A 36 -20.14 -12.87 -13.70
N THR A 37 -18.91 -13.38 -13.59
CA THR A 37 -18.70 -14.77 -13.20
C THR A 37 -18.29 -14.78 -11.72
N PRO A 38 -18.72 -15.76 -10.91
CA PRO A 38 -18.32 -15.86 -9.49
C PRO A 38 -16.80 -15.86 -9.30
N MET A 39 -16.07 -16.44 -10.27
CA MET A 39 -14.61 -16.47 -10.28
C MET A 39 -13.99 -15.08 -10.24
N VAL A 40 -14.45 -14.14 -11.09
CA VAL A 40 -13.91 -12.77 -11.13
C VAL A 40 -14.13 -12.07 -9.79
N GLN A 41 -15.30 -12.23 -9.17
CA GLN A 41 -15.58 -11.63 -7.87
C GLN A 41 -14.66 -12.15 -6.77
N SER A 42 -14.49 -13.47 -6.68
CA SER A 42 -13.62 -14.08 -5.67
C SER A 42 -12.16 -13.64 -5.84
N VAL A 43 -11.68 -13.55 -7.08
CA VAL A 43 -10.32 -13.11 -7.39
C VAL A 43 -10.13 -11.63 -7.03
N THR A 44 -11.04 -10.74 -7.43
CA THR A 44 -10.96 -9.31 -7.08
C THR A 44 -11.06 -9.10 -5.56
N ALA A 45 -11.92 -9.85 -4.86
CA ALA A 45 -12.02 -9.79 -3.41
C ALA A 45 -10.71 -10.24 -2.73
N ALA A 46 -10.09 -11.33 -3.20
CA ALA A 46 -8.81 -11.79 -2.68
C ALA A 46 -7.69 -10.76 -2.89
N TYR A 47 -7.63 -10.11 -4.06
CA TYR A 47 -6.68 -9.02 -4.31
C TYR A 47 -6.91 -7.83 -3.36
N LEU A 48 -8.15 -7.41 -3.16
CA LEU A 48 -8.47 -6.32 -2.23
C LEU A 48 -8.06 -6.67 -0.80
N SER A 49 -8.41 -7.87 -0.32
CA SER A 49 -8.04 -8.31 1.03
C SER A 49 -6.53 -8.38 1.22
N GLY A 50 -5.79 -8.93 0.25
CA GLY A 50 -4.33 -8.98 0.28
C GLY A 50 -3.71 -7.58 0.33
N ALA A 51 -4.21 -6.65 -0.50
CA ALA A 51 -3.73 -5.28 -0.51
C ALA A 51 -4.05 -4.52 0.79
N ALA A 52 -5.23 -4.75 1.38
CA ALA A 52 -5.60 -4.16 2.66
C ALA A 52 -4.71 -4.67 3.80
N ILE A 53 -4.37 -5.97 3.81
CA ILE A 53 -3.43 -6.55 4.78
C ILE A 53 -2.05 -5.94 4.63
N ILE A 54 -1.54 -5.84 3.39
CA ILE A 54 -0.24 -5.21 3.11
C ILE A 54 -0.25 -3.78 3.64
N LEU A 55 -1.25 -2.97 3.28
CA LEU A 55 -1.38 -1.58 3.72
C LEU A 55 -1.40 -1.47 5.25
N LEU A 56 -2.18 -2.32 5.94
CA LEU A 56 -2.24 -2.33 7.40
C LEU A 56 -0.89 -2.66 8.03
N MET A 57 -0.22 -3.70 7.54
CA MET A 57 1.11 -4.10 8.04
C MET A 57 2.15 -3.02 7.78
N SER A 58 2.08 -2.32 6.63
CA SER A 58 2.95 -1.18 6.33
C SER A 58 2.71 -0.04 7.31
N ILE A 59 1.45 0.31 7.60
CA ILE A 59 1.11 1.36 8.56
C ILE A 59 1.66 0.99 9.95
N ILE A 60 1.44 -0.23 10.42
CA ILE A 60 1.95 -0.70 11.71
C ILE A 60 3.49 -0.60 11.74
N GLY A 61 4.16 -1.06 10.69
CA GLY A 61 5.62 -0.99 10.60
C GLY A 61 6.15 0.44 10.62
N ILE A 62 5.53 1.35 9.85
CA ILE A 62 5.89 2.78 9.77
C ILE A 62 5.67 3.47 11.13
N LEU A 63 4.57 3.18 11.82
CA LEU A 63 4.26 3.77 13.13
C LEU A 63 5.16 3.25 14.25
N ALA A 64 5.72 2.04 14.10
CA ALA A 64 6.66 1.47 15.07
C ALA A 64 8.08 2.01 14.95
N LEU A 65 8.40 2.76 13.89
CA LEU A 65 9.72 3.35 13.70
C LEU A 65 9.90 4.62 14.53
N ASP A 66 11.07 4.77 15.15
CA ASP A 66 11.51 6.04 15.73
C ASP A 66 12.04 6.96 14.63
N TRP A 67 11.17 7.89 14.20
CA TRP A 67 11.49 8.86 13.17
C TRP A 67 12.60 9.84 13.56
N SER A 68 12.81 10.07 14.87
CA SER A 68 13.87 10.96 15.34
C SER A 68 15.24 10.34 15.07
N GLN A 69 15.39 9.05 15.39
CA GLN A 69 16.62 8.30 15.14
C GLN A 69 16.92 8.17 13.64
N ILE A 70 15.87 7.96 12.81
CA ILE A 70 16.02 7.86 11.35
C ILE A 70 16.49 9.19 10.75
N TRP A 71 15.96 10.32 11.24
CA TRP A 71 16.36 11.66 10.79
C TRP A 71 17.82 11.97 11.15
N GLU A 72 18.26 11.63 12.37
CA GLU A 72 19.65 11.80 12.80
C GLU A 72 20.62 11.00 11.92
N ILE A 73 20.33 9.72 11.68
CA ILE A 73 21.14 8.89 10.77
C ILE A 73 21.20 9.49 9.37
N GLY A 74 20.07 9.98 8.85
CA GLY A 74 20.01 10.66 7.55
C GLY A 74 20.82 11.94 7.48
N SER A 75 20.87 12.72 8.56
CA SER A 75 21.67 13.95 8.62
C SER A 75 23.19 13.68 8.61
N GLN A 76 23.63 12.56 9.20
CA GLN A 76 25.05 12.19 9.24
C GLN A 76 25.58 11.58 7.95
N ILE A 77 24.72 10.99 7.11
CA ILE A 77 25.12 10.41 5.82
C ILE A 77 25.24 11.49 4.72
N ASN A 78 24.69 12.69 4.96
CA ASN A 78 24.73 13.83 4.04
C ASN A 78 25.82 14.88 4.41
N LEU A 79 26.70 14.56 5.37
CA LEU A 79 27.97 15.25 5.66
C LEU A 79 29.13 14.39 5.17
#